data_AF-A0AAW7KIN1-F1
#
_entry.id   AF-A0AAW7KIN1-F1
#
_cell.length_a   1.000
_cell.length_b   1.000
_cell.length_c   1.000
_cell.angle_alpha   90.00
_cell.angle_beta   90.00
_cell.angle_gamma   90.00
#
_symmetry.space_group_name_H-M   'P 1'
#
loop_
_entity.id
_entity.type
_entity.pdbx_description
1 polymer ?
#
loop_
_entity_poly.entity_id
_entity_poly.type
_entity_poly.pdbx_seq_one_letter_code
_entity_poly.pdbx_strand_id
1 'polypeptide(L)'
;ELLKTQSNLPINNTELLLEAALKHERGLTLVNQRLDKLETETTINRSQQRKIQGLVSSTVIKVLGGKKTLAYQDSSIKQSAFSNCYKQLKALFDVASYIDIPKVRYEEAVALIPRWKPNLELQARIDMANDNGDMFKEIG
;
A
#
# COMPACT_ATOMS: atom_id res chain seq x y z
N GLU A 1 57.32 40.50 -23.12
CA GLU A 1 57.30 39.10 -22.66
C GLU A 1 56.27 38.94 -21.56
N LEU A 2 55.46 37.92 -21.70
CA LEU A 2 54.35 37.52 -20.84
C LEU A 2 54.88 36.94 -19.51
N LEU A 3 53.99 36.80 -18.53
CA LEU A 3 54.16 36.15 -17.20
C LEU A 3 54.48 37.08 -16.02
N LYS A 4 53.52 37.91 -15.60
CA LYS A 4 53.39 38.29 -14.17
C LYS A 4 51.92 38.42 -13.77
N THR A 5 51.26 37.30 -13.61
CA THR A 5 50.18 37.20 -12.61
C THR A 5 50.19 35.75 -12.12
N GLN A 6 51.08 35.46 -11.17
CA GLN A 6 50.85 34.31 -10.30
C GLN A 6 49.49 34.55 -9.65
N SER A 7 48.49 33.81 -10.10
CA SER A 7 47.21 33.65 -9.41
C SER A 7 47.48 32.87 -8.12
N ASN A 8 48.09 33.54 -7.14
CA ASN A 8 48.25 32.99 -5.81
C ASN A 8 46.89 33.19 -5.10
N LEU A 9 45.91 32.39 -5.51
CA LEU A 9 44.67 32.23 -4.76
C LEU A 9 45.08 31.87 -3.33
N PRO A 10 44.57 32.57 -2.29
CA PRO A 10 44.95 32.28 -0.91
C PRO A 10 44.56 30.83 -0.61
N ILE A 11 45.57 29.96 -0.56
CA ILE A 11 45.46 28.49 -0.43
C ILE A 11 44.58 28.13 0.77
N ASN A 12 44.65 28.92 1.85
CA ASN A 12 43.81 28.80 3.04
C ASN A 12 42.31 28.87 2.71
N ASN A 13 41.87 29.85 1.92
CA ASN A 13 40.45 30.05 1.66
C ASN A 13 39.90 28.94 0.76
N THR A 14 40.68 28.46 -0.21
CA THR A 14 40.26 27.35 -1.10
C THR A 14 40.27 26.01 -0.38
N GLU A 15 41.26 25.76 0.49
CA GLU A 15 41.33 24.56 1.32
C GLU A 15 40.17 24.52 2.33
N LEU A 16 39.86 25.65 2.96
CA LEU A 16 38.71 25.78 3.86
C LEU A 16 37.38 25.57 3.12
N LEU A 17 37.24 26.10 1.90
CA LEU A 17 36.05 25.88 1.06
C LEU A 17 35.90 24.40 0.68
N LEU A 18 37.01 23.72 0.33
CA LEU A 18 37.00 22.30 0.01
C LEU A 18 36.63 21.46 1.24
N GLU A 19 37.20 21.76 2.41
CA GLU A 19 36.86 21.07 3.66
C GLU A 19 35.38 21.25 4.02
N ALA A 20 34.85 22.46 3.88
CA ALA A 20 33.43 22.75 4.10
C ALA A 20 32.54 22.00 3.10
N ALA A 21 32.91 21.95 1.82
CA ALA A 21 32.18 21.22 0.79
C ALA A 21 32.14 19.71 1.09
N LEU A 22 33.28 19.11 1.46
CA LEU A 22 33.37 17.70 1.85
C LEU A 22 32.54 17.38 3.10
N LYS A 23 32.54 18.28 4.10
CA LYS A 23 31.68 18.14 5.30
C LYS A 23 30.20 18.18 4.92
N HIS A 24 29.80 19.08 4.03
CA HIS A 24 28.42 19.15 3.54
C HIS A 24 28.01 17.92 2.73
N GLU A 25 28.87 17.42 1.85
CA GLU A 25 28.59 16.21 1.06
C GLU A 25 28.36 14.99 1.95
N ARG A 26 29.19 14.81 2.99
CA ARG A 26 28.99 13.78 4.02
C ARG A 26 27.67 13.97 4.76
N GLY A 27 27.33 15.23 5.10
CA GLY A 27 26.06 15.58 5.73
C GLY A 27 24.85 15.23 4.86
N LEU A 28 24.88 15.57 3.57
CA LEU A 28 23.84 15.25 2.60
C LEU A 28 23.66 13.74 2.44
N THR A 29 24.77 12.99 2.39
CA THR A 29 24.74 11.52 2.31
C THR A 29 24.04 10.91 3.52
N LEU A 30 24.35 11.38 4.73
CA LEU A 30 23.69 10.91 5.95
C LEU A 30 22.20 11.27 5.99
N VAL A 31 21.83 12.47 5.52
CA VAL A 31 20.43 12.90 5.43
C VAL A 31 19.66 12.02 4.46
N ASN A 32 20.19 11.73 3.28
CA ASN A 32 19.55 10.84 2.30
C ASN A 32 19.35 9.44 2.86
N GLN A 33 20.38 8.84 3.49
CA GLN A 33 20.26 7.53 4.13
C GLN A 33 19.16 7.50 5.22
N ARG A 34 19.00 8.59 5.97
CA ARG A 34 17.93 8.70 6.97
C ARG A 34 16.57 8.88 6.31
N LEU A 35 16.50 9.61 5.20
CA LEU A 35 15.28 9.77 4.40
C LEU A 35 14.82 8.42 3.85
N ASP A 36 15.72 7.65 3.25
CA ASP A 36 15.45 6.31 2.71
C ASP A 36 14.92 5.37 3.80
N LYS A 37 15.57 5.36 4.98
CA LYS A 37 15.10 4.57 6.12
C LYS A 37 13.71 5.01 6.59
N LEU A 38 13.47 6.32 6.69
CA LEU A 38 12.18 6.86 7.10
C LEU A 38 11.09 6.50 6.08
N GLU A 39 11.36 6.61 4.78
CA GLU A 39 10.42 6.20 3.73
C GLU A 39 10.09 4.71 3.81
N THR A 40 11.10 3.87 4.12
CA THR A 40 10.94 2.42 4.24
C THR A 40 10.19 2.02 5.52
N GLU A 41 10.41 2.73 6.63
CA GLU A 41 9.76 2.50 7.92
C GLU A 41 8.37 3.14 8.03
N THR A 42 8.01 4.06 7.13
CA THR A 42 6.68 4.69 7.15
C THR A 42 5.59 3.75 6.65
N THR A 43 4.58 3.55 7.50
CA THR A 43 3.31 2.93 7.12
C THR A 43 2.51 3.83 6.19
N ILE A 44 1.56 3.24 5.46
CA ILE A 44 0.63 4.02 4.63
C ILE A 44 -0.12 5.11 5.42
N ASN A 45 -0.34 6.26 4.78
CA ASN A 45 -1.05 7.38 5.40
C ASN A 45 -2.59 7.17 5.41
N ARG A 46 -3.34 8.05 6.08
CA ARG A 46 -4.80 7.91 6.21
C ARG A 46 -5.56 7.92 4.87
N SER A 47 -5.11 8.66 3.85
CA SER A 47 -5.80 8.68 2.55
C SER A 47 -5.58 7.37 1.78
N GLN A 48 -4.36 6.82 1.83
CA GLN A 48 -4.02 5.50 1.29
C GLN A 48 -4.80 4.39 2.01
N GLN A 49 -4.91 4.44 3.34
CA GLN A 49 -5.72 3.50 4.11
C GLN A 49 -7.19 3.51 3.67
N ARG A 50 -7.79 4.70 3.48
CA ARG A 50 -9.17 4.83 2.96
C ARG A 50 -9.30 4.26 1.55
N LYS A 51 -8.29 4.45 0.70
CA LYS A 51 -8.29 3.89 -0.65
C LYS A 51 -8.29 2.36 -0.62
N ILE A 52 -7.47 1.75 0.23
CA ILE A 52 -7.45 0.28 0.43
C ILE A 52 -8.82 -0.20 0.94
N GLN A 53 -9.38 0.43 1.96
CA GLN A 53 -10.71 0.06 2.49
C GLN A 53 -11.79 0.13 1.40
N GLY A 54 -11.77 1.18 0.57
CA GLY A 54 -12.70 1.34 -0.55
C GLY A 54 -12.54 0.26 -1.61
N LEU A 55 -11.30 -0.09 -1.96
CA LEU A 55 -10.99 -1.16 -2.93
C LEU A 55 -11.42 -2.53 -2.41
N VAL A 56 -11.14 -2.83 -1.14
CA VAL A 56 -11.58 -4.07 -0.49
C VAL A 56 -13.11 -4.15 -0.52
N SER A 57 -13.79 -3.07 -0.12
CA SER A 57 -15.25 -3.02 -0.13
C SER A 57 -15.84 -3.24 -1.52
N SER A 58 -15.30 -2.55 -2.54
CA SER A 58 -15.76 -2.71 -3.92
C SER A 58 -15.53 -4.13 -4.44
N THR A 59 -14.37 -4.72 -4.15
CA THR A 59 -14.02 -6.08 -4.59
C THR A 59 -14.89 -7.13 -3.91
N VAL A 60 -15.04 -7.05 -2.58
CA VAL A 60 -15.88 -7.99 -1.81
C VAL A 60 -17.33 -7.91 -2.26
N ILE A 61 -17.88 -6.70 -2.42
CA ILE A 61 -19.26 -6.52 -2.91
C ILE A 61 -19.43 -7.13 -4.31
N LYS A 62 -18.45 -6.96 -5.19
CA LYS A 62 -18.48 -7.55 -6.54
C LYS A 62 -18.47 -9.08 -6.48
N VAL A 63 -17.63 -9.66 -5.63
CA VAL A 63 -17.56 -11.13 -5.41
C VAL A 63 -18.88 -11.68 -4.86
N LEU A 64 -19.56 -10.95 -3.97
CA LEU A 64 -20.86 -11.33 -3.43
C LEU A 64 -22.01 -11.20 -4.46
N GLY A 65 -21.75 -10.66 -5.66
CA GLY A 65 -22.75 -10.42 -6.70
C GLY A 65 -23.47 -9.07 -6.61
N GLY A 66 -23.09 -8.19 -5.68
CA GLY A 66 -23.66 -6.85 -5.51
C GLY A 66 -24.39 -6.62 -4.18
N LYS A 67 -24.87 -5.40 -3.93
CA LYS A 67 -25.51 -5.04 -2.65
C LYS A 67 -26.93 -5.59 -2.47
N LYS A 68 -27.56 -6.03 -3.56
CA LYS A 68 -28.96 -6.52 -3.58
C LYS A 68 -29.04 -8.04 -3.50
N THR A 69 -27.90 -8.74 -3.47
CA THR A 69 -27.88 -10.21 -3.43
C THR A 69 -28.07 -10.72 -2.03
N LEU A 70 -28.59 -11.94 -1.89
CA LEU A 70 -28.80 -12.57 -0.59
C LEU A 70 -27.47 -12.81 0.13
N ALA A 71 -26.41 -13.18 -0.59
CA ALA A 71 -25.07 -13.33 0.01
C ALA A 71 -24.56 -12.05 0.67
N TYR A 72 -24.91 -10.87 0.14
CA TYR A 72 -24.56 -9.59 0.76
C TYR A 72 -25.46 -9.24 1.97
N GLN A 73 -26.73 -9.63 1.91
CA GLN A 73 -27.69 -9.40 3.00
C GLN A 73 -27.40 -10.31 4.20
N ASP A 74 -26.93 -11.54 3.94
CA ASP A 74 -26.48 -12.46 4.98
C ASP A 74 -25.25 -11.89 5.72
N SER A 75 -25.43 -11.58 7.01
CA SER A 75 -24.37 -11.00 7.84
C SER A 75 -23.18 -11.95 8.02
N SER A 76 -23.43 -13.26 8.13
CA SER A 76 -22.38 -14.28 8.30
C SER A 76 -21.51 -14.39 7.05
N ILE A 77 -22.12 -14.48 5.87
CA ILE A 77 -21.39 -14.57 4.60
C ILE A 77 -20.63 -13.27 4.34
N LYS A 78 -21.29 -12.11 4.48
CA LYS A 78 -20.66 -10.80 4.33
C LYS A 78 -19.47 -10.63 5.26
N GLN A 79 -19.65 -10.85 6.57
CA GLN A 79 -18.55 -10.71 7.54
C GLN A 79 -17.41 -11.69 7.25
N SER A 80 -17.73 -12.92 6.85
CA SER A 80 -16.74 -13.92 6.45
C SER A 80 -15.94 -13.45 5.23
N ALA A 81 -16.59 -12.87 4.22
CA ALA A 81 -15.93 -12.38 3.02
C ALA A 81 -14.98 -11.21 3.29
N PHE A 82 -15.42 -10.22 4.07
CA PHE A 82 -14.55 -9.12 4.49
C PHE A 82 -13.36 -9.62 5.33
N SER A 83 -13.64 -10.46 6.32
CA SER A 83 -12.60 -11.00 7.20
C SER A 83 -11.58 -11.84 6.43
N ASN A 84 -12.04 -12.66 5.47
CA ASN A 84 -11.18 -13.46 4.62
C ASN A 84 -10.29 -12.59 3.73
N CYS A 85 -10.87 -11.56 3.09
CA CYS A 85 -10.12 -10.62 2.26
C CYS A 85 -9.02 -9.91 3.06
N TYR A 86 -9.35 -9.34 4.23
CA TYR A 86 -8.35 -8.69 5.08
C TYR A 86 -7.32 -9.68 5.63
N LYS A 87 -7.71 -10.91 5.99
CA LYS A 87 -6.77 -11.94 6.46
C LYS A 87 -5.75 -12.28 5.38
N GLN A 88 -6.20 -12.50 4.14
CA GLN A 88 -5.30 -12.77 3.02
C GLN A 88 -4.40 -11.57 2.69
N LEU A 89 -4.96 -10.36 2.68
CA LEU A 89 -4.19 -9.14 2.44
C LEU A 89 -3.04 -9.01 3.45
N LYS A 90 -3.34 -9.16 4.74
CA LYS A 90 -2.32 -9.12 5.80
C LYS A 90 -1.26 -10.21 5.66
N ALA A 91 -1.67 -11.42 5.29
CA ALA A 91 -0.75 -12.53 5.08
C ALA A 91 0.19 -12.30 3.89
N LEU A 92 -0.28 -11.68 2.80
CA LEU A 92 0.55 -11.36 1.63
C LEU A 92 1.64 -10.32 1.93
N PHE A 93 1.36 -9.40 2.85
CA PHE A 93 2.29 -8.34 3.23
C PHE A 93 3.09 -8.65 4.50
N ASP A 94 2.82 -9.79 5.16
CA ASP A 94 3.39 -10.19 6.45
C ASP A 94 3.24 -9.10 7.54
N VAL A 95 2.00 -8.60 7.70
CA VAL A 95 1.67 -7.50 8.62
C VAL A 95 0.55 -7.86 9.60
N ALA A 96 0.58 -7.26 10.79
CA ALA A 96 -0.43 -7.46 11.83
C ALA A 96 -1.79 -6.83 11.47
N SER A 97 -1.75 -5.66 10.82
CA SER A 97 -2.89 -4.93 10.30
C SER A 97 -2.63 -4.42 8.87
N TYR A 98 -3.68 -4.24 8.07
CA TYR A 98 -3.53 -3.65 6.74
C TYR A 98 -3.03 -2.19 6.80
N ILE A 99 -3.15 -1.53 7.95
CA ILE A 99 -2.62 -0.17 8.15
C ILE A 99 -1.09 -0.18 8.20
N ASP A 100 -0.49 -1.32 8.57
CA ASP A 100 0.95 -1.49 8.72
C ASP A 100 1.63 -1.84 7.39
N ILE A 101 0.87 -1.87 6.29
CA ILE A 101 1.43 -2.06 4.95
C ILE A 101 2.49 -0.97 4.71
N PRO A 102 3.74 -1.34 4.37
CA PRO A 102 4.78 -0.37 4.08
C PRO A 102 4.37 0.52 2.92
N LYS A 103 4.64 1.83 3.02
CA LYS A 103 4.28 2.80 1.98
C LYS A 103 4.86 2.42 0.61
N VAL A 104 6.08 1.88 0.57
CA VAL A 104 6.75 1.41 -0.65
C VAL A 104 5.98 0.29 -1.36
N ARG A 105 5.18 -0.51 -0.63
CA ARG A 105 4.36 -1.61 -1.17
C ARG A 105 2.89 -1.24 -1.35
N TYR A 106 2.54 0.04 -1.21
CA TYR A 106 1.16 0.50 -1.35
C TYR A 106 0.59 0.24 -2.75
N GLU A 107 1.35 0.55 -3.80
CA GLU A 107 0.89 0.34 -5.19
C GLU A 107 0.69 -1.15 -5.50
N GLU A 108 1.54 -2.01 -4.94
CA GLU A 108 1.38 -3.46 -5.03
C GLU A 108 0.07 -3.90 -4.36
N ALA A 109 -0.24 -3.41 -3.16
CA ALA A 109 -1.50 -3.71 -2.48
C ALA A 109 -2.72 -3.27 -3.31
N VAL A 110 -2.69 -2.06 -3.87
CA VAL A 110 -3.77 -1.54 -4.72
C VAL A 110 -3.98 -2.39 -5.98
N ALA A 111 -2.92 -2.92 -6.58
CA ALA A 111 -2.99 -3.79 -7.75
C ALA A 111 -3.51 -5.21 -7.44
N LEU A 112 -3.23 -5.73 -6.24
CA LEU A 112 -3.60 -7.09 -5.83
C LEU A 112 -5.03 -7.20 -5.31
N ILE A 113 -5.54 -6.20 -4.58
CA ILE A 113 -6.88 -6.25 -3.97
C ILE A 113 -7.97 -6.63 -4.98
N PRO A 114 -8.06 -6.04 -6.19
CA PRO A 114 -9.11 -6.38 -7.16
C PRO A 114 -9.05 -7.81 -7.71
N ARG A 115 -7.91 -8.49 -7.53
CA ARG A 115 -7.68 -9.87 -7.99
C ARG A 115 -8.04 -10.91 -6.92
N TRP A 116 -8.37 -10.46 -5.71
CA TRP A 116 -8.72 -11.33 -4.60
C TRP A 116 -9.91 -12.23 -4.97
N LYS A 117 -9.82 -13.50 -4.55
CA LYS A 117 -10.91 -14.47 -4.64
C LYS A 117 -11.10 -15.14 -3.27
N PRO A 118 -12.36 -15.45 -2.90
CA PRO A 118 -12.65 -16.19 -1.69
C PRO A 118 -12.10 -17.63 -1.80
N ASN A 119 -11.95 -18.29 -0.65
CA ASN A 119 -11.63 -19.73 -0.65
C ASN A 119 -12.83 -20.56 -1.14
N LEU A 120 -12.58 -21.82 -1.48
CA LEU A 120 -13.60 -22.71 -2.07
C LEU A 120 -14.87 -22.81 -1.22
N GLU A 121 -14.71 -22.95 0.10
CA GLU A 121 -15.83 -23.05 1.04
C GLU A 121 -16.68 -21.77 1.05
N LEU A 122 -16.05 -20.60 1.14
CA LEU A 122 -16.77 -19.32 1.14
C LEU A 122 -17.42 -19.06 -0.22
N GLN A 123 -16.76 -19.41 -1.33
CA GLN A 123 -17.35 -19.30 -2.67
C GLN A 123 -18.62 -20.15 -2.77
N ALA A 124 -18.56 -21.43 -2.38
CA ALA A 124 -19.73 -22.31 -2.39
C ALA A 124 -20.89 -21.78 -1.54
N ARG A 125 -20.59 -21.17 -0.37
CA ARG A 125 -21.60 -20.54 0.48
C ARG A 125 -22.24 -19.31 -0.19
N ILE A 126 -21.45 -18.50 -0.90
CA ILE A 126 -21.93 -17.32 -1.63
C ILE A 126 -22.86 -17.76 -2.77
N ASP A 127 -22.43 -18.75 -3.55
CA ASP A 127 -23.18 -19.26 -4.70
C ASP A 127 -24.53 -19.83 -4.23
N MET A 128 -24.52 -20.71 -3.21
CA MET A 128 -25.74 -21.28 -2.63
C MET A 128 -26.71 -20.22 -2.09
N ALA A 129 -26.20 -19.17 -1.42
CA ALA A 129 -27.05 -18.11 -0.90
C ALA A 129 -27.71 -17.30 -2.03
N ASN A 130 -26.98 -17.04 -3.11
CA ASN A 130 -27.49 -16.29 -4.23
C ASN A 130 -28.47 -17.12 -5.08
N ASP A 131 -28.17 -18.39 -5.34
CA ASP A 131 -29.03 -19.31 -6.09
C ASP A 131 -30.39 -19.50 -5.40
N ASN A 132 -30.38 -19.68 -4.08
CA ASN A 132 -31.61 -19.77 -3.29
C ASN A 132 -32.48 -18.51 -3.43
N GLY A 133 -31.89 -17.33 -3.65
CA GLY A 133 -32.63 -16.08 -3.77
C GLY A 133 -33.31 -15.85 -5.10
N ASP A 134 -32.83 -16.47 -6.17
CA ASP A 134 -33.46 -16.37 -7.49
C ASP A 134 -34.61 -17.38 -7.63
N MET A 135 -34.55 -18.54 -6.96
CA MET A 135 -35.65 -19.51 -6.90
C MET A 135 -36.95 -18.96 -6.30
N PHE A 136 -36.88 -18.02 -5.35
CA PHE A 136 -38.08 -17.41 -4.75
C PHE A 136 -38.66 -16.23 -5.56
N LYS A 137 -37.95 -15.75 -6.59
CA LYS A 137 -38.45 -14.67 -7.46
C LYS A 137 -39.26 -15.18 -8.65
N GLU A 138 -39.07 -16.43 -9.08
CA GLU A 138 -39.80 -16.98 -10.24
C GLU A 138 -41.22 -17.46 -9.93
N ILE A 139 -41.60 -17.47 -8.64
CA ILE A 139 -42.91 -17.95 -8.15
C ILE A 139 -43.86 -16.83 -7.70
N GLY A 140 -43.52 -15.56 -7.94
CA GLY A 140 -44.36 -14.40 -7.61
C GLY A 140 -44.55 -13.46 -8.80
#